data_AF-A0A542D8J6-F1
#
_entry.id   AF-A0A542D8J6-F1
#
_cell.length_a   1.000
_cell.length_b   1.000
_cell.length_c   1.000
_cell.angle_alpha   90.00
_cell.angle_beta   90.00
_cell.angle_gamma   90.00
#
_symmetry.space_group_name_H-M   'P 1'
#
loop_
_entity.id
_entity.type
_entity.pdbx_description
1 polymer ?
#
loop_
_entity_poly.entity_id
_entity_poly.type
_entity_poly.pdbx_seq_one_letter_code
_entity_poly.pdbx_strand_id
1 'polypeptide(L)' 'MIDTLKYMASFIFKYLKVFVFTILFSFIPITVIVILSVFYEVFIPEYSEALIVITIIVVFYLAWKYIPGRYT' A
#
# COMPACT_ATOMS: atom_id res chain seq x y z
N MET A 1 -25.41 -10.88 -27.04
CA MET A 1 -25.98 -10.48 -25.73
C MET A 1 -25.21 -11.08 -24.55
N ILE A 2 -24.89 -12.38 -24.57
CA ILE A 2 -24.06 -13.02 -23.52
C ILE A 2 -22.61 -12.53 -23.55
N ASP A 3 -22.01 -12.31 -24.72
CA ASP A 3 -20.62 -11.85 -24.84
C ASP A 3 -20.42 -10.42 -24.36
N THR A 4 -21.38 -9.54 -24.64
CA THR A 4 -21.43 -8.17 -24.12
C THR A 4 -21.50 -8.15 -22.59
N LEU A 5 -22.26 -9.09 -22.00
CA LEU A 5 -22.42 -9.20 -20.54
C LEU A 5 -21.12 -9.70 -19.87
N LYS A 6 -20.44 -10.68 -20.50
CA LYS A 6 -19.10 -11.13 -20.07
C LYS A 6 -18.07 -9.99 -20.15
N TYR A 7 -18.14 -9.17 -21.19
CA TYR A 7 -17.22 -8.04 -21.37
C TYR A 7 -17.40 -6.98 -20.27
N MET A 8 -18.65 -6.63 -19.96
CA MET A 8 -18.97 -5.70 -18.87
C MET A 8 -18.53 -6.24 -17.50
N ALA A 9 -18.76 -7.53 -17.23
CA ALA A 9 -18.31 -8.16 -15.98
C ALA A 9 -16.78 -8.16 -15.86
N SER A 10 -16.07 -8.55 -16.92
CA SER A 10 -14.59 -8.53 -16.96
C SER A 10 -14.02 -7.13 -16.72
N PHE A 11 -14.66 -6.11 -17.31
CA PHE A 11 -14.30 -4.71 -17.09
C PHE A 11 -14.47 -4.34 -15.61
N ILE A 12 -15.65 -4.56 -15.01
CA ILE A 12 -15.90 -4.24 -13.59
C ILE A 12 -14.90 -4.96 -12.67
N PHE A 13 -14.63 -6.25 -12.90
CA PHE A 13 -13.65 -7.00 -12.13
C PHE A 13 -12.24 -6.42 -12.24
N LYS A 14 -11.85 -5.91 -13.42
CA LYS A 14 -10.56 -5.23 -13.61
C LYS A 14 -10.47 -3.96 -12.75
N TYR A 15 -11.48 -3.10 -12.77
CA TYR A 15 -11.46 -1.86 -11.98
C TYR A 15 -11.57 -2.11 -10.48
N LEU A 16 -12.38 -3.08 -10.06
CA LEU A 16 -12.47 -3.48 -8.66
C LEU A 16 -11.11 -3.96 -8.15
N LYS A 17 -10.40 -4.77 -8.95
CA LYS A 17 -9.07 -5.26 -8.61
C LYS A 17 -8.07 -4.12 -8.48
N VAL A 18 -8.07 -3.17 -9.42
CA VAL A 18 -7.20 -1.98 -9.35
C VAL A 18 -7.52 -1.17 -8.09
N PHE A 19 -8.80 -0.92 -7.81
CA PHE A 19 -9.23 -0.12 -6.66
C PHE A 19 -8.84 -0.75 -5.32
N VAL A 20 -9.10 -2.05 -5.15
CA VAL A 20 -8.69 -2.81 -3.96
C VAL A 20 -7.17 -2.78 -3.83
N PHE A 21 -6.44 -2.93 -4.93
CA PHE A 21 -4.98 -2.88 -4.91
C PHE A 21 -4.48 -1.51 -4.49
N THR A 22 -5.01 -0.42 -5.06
CA THR A 22 -4.67 0.96 -4.70
C THR A 22 -4.94 1.27 -3.23
N ILE A 23 -6.08 0.81 -2.69
CA ILE A 23 -6.39 0.97 -1.27
C ILE A 23 -5.37 0.23 -0.42
N LEU A 24 -5.15 -1.06 -0.66
CA LEU A 24 -4.18 -1.84 0.10
C LEU A 24 -2.79 -1.21 0.02
N PHE A 25 -2.40 -0.72 -1.15
CA PHE A 25 -1.11 -0.07 -1.36
C PHE A 25 -0.93 1.25 -0.65
N SER A 26 -2.02 1.98 -0.41
CA SER A 26 -1.96 3.28 0.26
C SER A 26 -2.13 3.11 1.76
N PHE A 27 -3.06 2.27 2.18
CA PHE A 27 -3.41 2.09 3.59
C PHE A 27 -2.37 1.25 4.35
N ILE A 28 -1.85 0.17 3.76
CA ILE A 28 -0.90 -0.72 4.44
C ILE A 28 0.39 0.03 4.82
N PRO A 29 1.06 0.77 3.90
CA PRO A 29 2.24 1.57 4.25
C PRO A 29 2.01 2.54 5.41
N ILE A 30 0.90 3.27 5.35
CA ILE A 30 0.56 4.27 6.36
C ILE A 30 0.32 3.59 7.71
N THR A 31 -0.40 2.46 7.71
CA THR A 31 -0.67 1.69 8.93
C THR A 31 0.63 1.18 9.57
N VAL A 32 1.55 0.66 8.78
CA VAL A 32 2.86 0.18 9.26
C VAL A 32 3.68 1.34 9.84
N ILE A 33 3.70 2.50 9.18
CA ILE A 33 4.41 3.69 9.68
C ILE A 33 3.86 4.13 11.03
N VAL A 34 2.53 4.21 11.18
CA VAL A 34 1.87 4.64 12.42
C VAL A 34 2.15 3.67 13.57
N ILE A 35 2.06 2.37 13.32
CA ILE A 35 2.34 1.37 14.35
C ILE A 35 3.80 1.49 14.80
N LEU A 36 4.74 1.56 13.85
CA LEU A 36 6.15 1.67 14.16
C LEU A 36 6.51 2.99 14.85
N SER A 37 5.88 4.11 14.47
CA SER A 37 6.13 5.39 15.15
C SER A 37 5.76 5.33 16.63
N VAL A 38 4.62 4.73 16.96
CA VAL A 38 4.20 4.52 18.35
C VAL A 38 5.20 3.63 19.09
N PHE A 39 5.68 2.55 18.45
CA PHE A 39 6.70 1.70 19.05
C PHE A 39 8.03 2.44 19.28
N TYR A 40 8.46 3.28 18.35
CA TYR A 40 9.71 4.04 18.51
C TYR A 40 9.63 5.04 19.64
N GLU A 41 8.51 5.76 19.79
CA GLU A 41 8.30 6.68 20.90
C GLU A 41 8.30 5.97 22.26
N VAL A 42 7.72 4.76 22.34
CA VAL A 42 7.62 4.01 23.60
C VAL A 42 8.95 3.38 24.02
N PHE A 43 9.70 2.83 23.07
CA PHE A 43 10.87 1.98 23.40
C PHE A 43 12.22 2.63 23.12
N ILE A 44 12.30 3.56 22.16
CA ILE A 44 13.57 4.18 21.72
C ILE A 44 13.37 5.67 21.40
N PRO A 45 12.91 6.47 22.39
CA PRO A 45 12.51 7.86 22.16
C PRO A 45 13.66 8.73 21.61
N GLU A 46 14.92 8.48 22.02
CA GLU A 46 16.08 9.28 21.60
C GLU A 46 16.37 9.19 20.09
N TYR A 47 15.94 8.12 19.42
CA TYR A 47 16.17 7.90 17.99
C TYR A 47 14.87 7.87 17.17
N SER A 48 13.74 8.19 17.80
CA SER A 48 12.40 8.04 17.22
C SER A 48 12.25 8.78 15.90
N GLU A 49 12.67 10.05 15.83
CA GLU A 49 12.57 10.87 14.60
C GLU A 49 13.37 10.29 13.44
N ALA A 50 14.61 9.87 13.69
CA ALA A 50 15.47 9.28 12.67
C ALA A 50 14.93 7.93 12.17
N LEU A 51 14.43 7.10 13.10
CA LEU A 51 13.81 5.81 12.78
C LEU A 51 12.51 5.97 11.99
N ILE A 52 11.69 6.98 12.29
CA ILE A 52 10.48 7.29 11.52
C ILE A 52 10.85 7.63 10.07
N VAL A 53 11.85 8.48 9.85
CA VAL A 53 12.29 8.85 8.49
C VAL A 53 12.78 7.63 7.71
N ILE A 54 13.63 6.80 8.33
CA ILE A 54 14.14 5.56 7.70
C ILE A 54 12.96 4.63 7.37
N THR A 55 12.01 4.47 8.28
CA THR A 55 10.84 3.62 8.10
C THR A 55 9.94 4.11 6.97
N ILE A 56 9.71 5.42 6.85
CA ILE A 56 8.97 6.00 5.72
C ILE A 56 9.67 5.62 4.41
N ILE A 57 10.98 5.87 4.30
CA ILE A 57 11.75 5.57 3.08
C ILE A 57 11.67 4.08 2.73
N VAL A 58 11.91 3.19 3.69
CA VAL A 58 11.91 1.74 3.48
C VAL A 58 10.53 1.24 3.11
N VAL A 59 9.48 1.66 3.81
CA VAL A 59 8.11 1.22 3.56
C VAL A 59 7.63 1.69 2.18
N PHE A 60 7.87 2.94 1.79
CA PHE A 60 7.52 3.42 0.46
C PHE A 60 8.37 2.79 -0.65
N TYR A 61 9.65 2.55 -0.42
CA TYR A 61 10.50 1.82 -1.36
C TYR A 61 10.01 0.38 -1.58
N LEU A 62 9.72 -0.35 -0.50
CA LEU A 62 9.21 -1.71 -0.58
C LEU A 62 7.84 -1.73 -1.23
N ALA A 63 6.96 -0.78 -0.89
CA ALA A 63 5.72 -0.57 -1.60
C ALA A 63 6.04 -0.43 -3.10
N TRP A 64 6.75 0.59 -3.54
CA TRP A 64 7.05 0.75 -4.98
C TRP A 64 7.65 -0.50 -5.65
N LYS A 65 8.60 -1.18 -5.00
CA LYS A 65 9.24 -2.41 -5.49
C LYS A 65 8.27 -3.58 -5.67
N TYR A 66 7.27 -3.71 -4.79
CA TYR A 66 6.29 -4.80 -4.84
C TYR A 66 5.03 -4.43 -5.64
N ILE A 67 4.94 -3.23 -6.22
CA ILE A 67 3.90 -2.92 -7.21
C ILE A 67 4.11 -3.87 -8.39
N PRO A 68 3.13 -4.75 -8.70
CA PRO A 68 3.22 -5.59 -9.87
C PRO A 68 3.17 -4.67 -11.09
N GLY A 69 4.17 -4.73 -11.98
CA GLY A 69 4.29 -3.87 -13.16
C GLY A 69 3.17 -3.98 -14.21
N ARG A 70 2.03 -4.60 -13.86
CA ARG A 70 0.78 -4.58 -14.63
C ARG A 70 -0.25 -3.57 -14.08
N TYR A 71 0.07 -2.84 -13.00
CA TYR A 71 -0.79 -1.81 -12.39
C TYR A 71 -0.23 -0.38 -12.48
N THR A 72 0.99 -0.21 -13.00
CA THR A 72 1.54 1.01 -13.61
C THR A 72 1.36 0.94 -15.11
#